data_AF-A0A1J5HBE2-F1
#
_entry.id   AF-A0A1J5HBE2-F1
#
_cell.length_a   1.000
_cell.length_b   1.000
_cell.length_c   1.000
_cell.angle_alpha   90.00
_cell.angle_beta   90.00
_cell.angle_gamma   90.00
#
_symmetry.space_group_name_H-M   'P 1'
#
loop_
_entity.id
_entity.type
_entity.pdbx_description
1 polymer ?
#
loop_
_entity_poly.entity_id
_entity_poly.type
_entity_poly.pdbx_seq_one_letter_code
_entity_poly.pdbx_strand_id
1 'polypeptide(L)'
;MKLSVYSLKKILYEGDAKSINCQTIGGEVTILDKHRPFVSTLKEGVIRILDGENKAHYVNAKSGFVEVMPTNEVRFIVEER
;
A
#
# COMPACT_ATOMS: atom_id res chain seq x y z
N MET A 1 6.80 -0.58 9.51
CA MET A 1 5.72 0.42 9.34
C MET A 1 4.36 -0.24 9.48
N LYS A 2 3.36 0.47 10.01
CA LYS A 2 1.98 -0.03 10.02
C LYS A 2 1.34 0.20 8.66
N LEU A 3 0.67 -0.80 8.13
CA LEU A 3 0.00 -0.76 6.84
C LEU A 3 -1.48 -1.11 7.01
N SER A 4 -2.32 -0.28 6.40
CA SER A 4 -3.72 -0.56 6.23
C SER A 4 -4.13 -0.39 4.76
N VAL A 5 -4.81 -1.40 4.22
CA VAL A 5 -5.36 -1.39 2.86
C VAL A 5 -6.87 -1.57 2.95
N TYR A 6 -7.58 -0.53 2.55
CA TYR A 6 -9.03 -0.43 2.64
C TYR A 6 -9.66 -0.42 1.25
N SER A 7 -10.80 -1.11 1.12
CA SER A 7 -11.75 -0.86 0.04
C SER A 7 -13.04 -0.29 0.61
N LEU A 8 -13.93 0.20 -0.26
CA LEU A 8 -15.26 0.66 0.15
C LEU A 8 -16.15 -0.48 0.68
N LYS A 9 -15.74 -1.74 0.54
CA LYS A 9 -16.53 -2.92 0.94
C LYS A 9 -15.97 -3.58 2.20
N LYS A 10 -14.64 -3.59 2.37
CA LYS A 10 -13.97 -4.34 3.44
C LYS A 10 -12.53 -3.87 3.65
N ILE A 11 -11.94 -4.35 4.74
CA ILE A 11 -10.50 -4.25 5.01
C ILE A 11 -9.81 -5.39 4.25
N LEU A 12 -8.81 -5.07 3.42
CA LEU A 12 -8.05 -6.03 2.61
C LEU A 12 -6.80 -6.50 3.30
N TYR A 13 -6.18 -5.60 4.05
CA TYR A 13 -4.99 -5.89 4.82
C TYR A 13 -4.90 -4.89 5.98
N GLU A 14 -4.53 -5.38 7.15
CA GLU A 14 -4.18 -4.54 8.29
C GLU A 14 -3.09 -5.25 9.09
N GLY A 15 -1.97 -4.59 9.33
CA GLY A 15 -0.84 -5.19 10.04
C GLY A 15 0.48 -4.46 9.80
N ASP A 16 1.58 -5.14 10.11
CA ASP A 16 2.93 -4.61 9.92
C ASP A 16 3.51 -5.01 8.56
N ALA A 17 4.06 -4.03 7.84
CA ALA A 17 4.77 -4.24 6.59
C ALA A 17 6.24 -3.82 6.72
N LYS A 18 7.13 -4.60 6.10
CA LYS A 18 8.55 -4.27 5.89
C LYS A 18 8.76 -3.52 4.58
N SER A 19 8.06 -3.94 3.53
CA SER A 19 8.18 -3.37 2.19
C SER A 19 6.83 -3.44 1.49
N ILE A 20 6.50 -2.39 0.75
CA ILE A 20 5.29 -2.31 -0.06
C ILE A 20 5.69 -1.85 -1.45
N ASN A 21 5.30 -2.59 -2.48
CA ASN A 21 5.51 -2.21 -3.86
C ASN A 21 4.15 -1.98 -4.53
N CYS A 22 4.02 -0.87 -5.25
CA CYS A 22 2.78 -0.51 -5.91
C CYS A 22 3.02 0.30 -7.20
N GLN A 23 2.03 0.29 -8.09
CA GLN A 23 2.03 1.07 -9.33
C GLN A 23 1.32 2.41 -9.09
N THR A 24 2.06 3.51 -9.21
CA THR A 24 1.50 4.87 -9.18
C THR A 24 1.40 5.45 -10.59
N ILE A 25 0.73 6.60 -10.75
CA ILE A 25 0.72 7.31 -12.04
C ILE A 25 2.14 7.73 -12.46
N GLY A 26 3.01 8.04 -11.51
CA GLY A 26 4.41 8.41 -11.76
C GLY A 26 5.34 7.22 -12.03
N GLY A 27 4.83 5.98 -11.99
CA GLY A 27 5.62 4.76 -12.14
C GLY A 27 5.55 3.84 -10.92
N GLU A 28 6.38 2.81 -10.91
CA GLU A 28 6.48 1.87 -9.79
C GLU A 28 7.19 2.52 -8.61
N VAL A 29 6.63 2.37 -7.41
CA VAL A 29 7.19 2.88 -6.17
C VAL A 29 7.30 1.75 -5.17
N THR A 30 8.43 1.71 -4.45
CA THR A 30 8.63 0.85 -3.30
C THR A 30 8.73 1.70 -2.05
N ILE A 31 7.82 1.48 -1.10
CA ILE A 31 7.76 2.13 0.20
C ILE A 31 8.42 1.19 1.21
N LEU A 32 9.41 1.72 1.93
CA LEU A 32 10.14 1.03 2.99
C LEU A 32 9.86 1.68 4.34
N ASP A 33 10.37 1.07 5.41
CA ASP A 33 10.25 1.63 6.75
C ASP A 33 10.83 3.06 6.83
N LYS A 34 10.11 3.96 7.52
CA LYS A 34 10.46 5.38 7.68
C LYS A 34 10.60 6.15 6.36
N HIS A 35 9.86 5.75 5.34
CA HIS A 35 9.76 6.54 4.12
C HIS A 35 9.20 7.95 4.43
N ARG A 36 9.63 8.94 3.65
CA ARG A 36 9.14 10.32 3.81
C ARG A 36 7.63 10.41 3.58
N PRO A 37 6.96 11.43 4.14
CA PRO A 37 5.56 11.70 3.81
C PRO A 37 5.36 11.80 2.31
N PHE A 38 4.35 11.08 1.81
CA PHE A 38 4.12 10.89 0.39
C PHE A 38 2.66 10.60 0.14
N VAL A 39 2.09 11.24 -0.88
CA VAL A 39 0.73 10.95 -1.35
C VAL A 39 0.77 10.81 -2.86
N SER A 40 0.12 9.78 -3.38
CA SER A 40 -0.01 9.58 -4.82
C SER A 40 -1.24 8.76 -5.15
N THR A 41 -1.74 8.94 -6.37
CA THR A 41 -2.74 8.08 -6.96
C THR A 41 -2.12 6.78 -7.48
N LEU A 42 -2.90 5.72 -7.46
CA LEU A 42 -2.54 4.38 -7.90
C LEU A 42 -3.10 4.12 -9.30
N LYS A 43 -2.30 3.41 -10.10
CA LYS A 43 -2.73 2.84 -11.39
C LYS A 43 -3.22 1.41 -11.15
N GLU A 44 -4.03 0.89 -12.08
CA GLU A 44 -4.38 -0.53 -12.11
C GLU A 44 -3.12 -1.40 -12.03
N GLY A 45 -3.08 -2.31 -11.04
CA GLY A 45 -1.94 -3.15 -10.77
C GLY A 45 -2.07 -3.94 -9.46
N VAL A 46 -0.98 -4.60 -9.08
CA VAL A 46 -0.90 -5.41 -7.87
C VAL A 46 -0.07 -4.66 -6.84
N ILE A 47 -0.62 -4.53 -5.63
CA ILE A 47 0.11 -4.08 -4.44
C ILE A 47 0.73 -5.32 -3.80
N ARG A 48 2.06 -5.37 -3.76
CA ARG A 48 2.81 -6.44 -3.11
C ARG A 48 3.28 -5.98 -1.75
N ILE A 49 2.94 -6.74 -0.72
CA ILE A 49 3.25 -6.44 0.68
C ILE A 49 4.16 -7.54 1.19
N LEU A 50 5.30 -7.17 1.78
CA LEU A 50 6.14 -8.09 2.54
C LEU A 50 5.96 -7.79 4.02
N ASP A 51 5.42 -8.74 4.77
CA ASP A 51 5.15 -8.58 6.20
C ASP A 51 6.40 -8.80 7.09
N GLY A 52 6.22 -8.66 8.41
CA GLY A 52 7.27 -8.89 9.40
C GLY A 52 7.88 -10.30 9.35
N GLU A 53 7.11 -11.32 8.96
CA GLU A 53 7.53 -12.73 8.86
C GLU A 53 8.13 -13.08 7.48
N ASN A 54 8.32 -12.08 6.61
CA ASN A 54 8.73 -12.26 5.21
C ASN A 54 7.72 -13.03 4.35
N LYS A 55 6.44 -13.08 4.73
CA LYS A 55 5.38 -13.59 3.86
C LYS A 55 4.95 -12.48 2.91
N ALA A 56 4.72 -12.87 1.65
CA ALA A 56 4.27 -11.96 0.61
C ALA A 56 2.74 -12.03 0.50
N HIS A 57 2.09 -10.87 0.60
CA HIS A 57 0.66 -10.69 0.36
C HIS A 57 0.46 -9.85 -0.90
N TYR A 58 -0.62 -10.13 -1.62
CA TYR A 58 -0.92 -9.47 -2.89
C TYR A 58 -2.35 -8.95 -2.87
N VAL A 59 -2.51 -7.68 -3.21
CA VAL A 59 -3.81 -7.03 -3.32
C VAL A 59 -3.96 -6.45 -4.72
N ASN A 60 -5.01 -6.85 -5.44
CA ASN A 60 -5.32 -6.27 -6.74
C ASN A 60 -6.04 -4.93 -6.54
N ALA A 61 -5.48 -3.86 -7.10
CA ALA A 61 -6.08 -2.54 -7.08
C ALA A 61 -6.39 -2.11 -8.52
N LYS A 62 -7.64 -1.75 -8.79
CA LYS A 62 -8.04 -1.17 -10.08
C LYS A 62 -7.70 0.31 -10.15
N SER A 63 -7.95 1.02 -9.06
CA SER A 63 -7.63 2.43 -8.86
C SER A 63 -7.55 2.73 -7.37
N GLY A 64 -7.08 3.92 -7.00
CA GLY A 64 -7.02 4.33 -5.61
C GLY A 64 -5.96 5.38 -5.34
N PHE A 65 -5.59 5.53 -4.08
CA PHE A 65 -4.48 6.36 -3.65
C PHE A 65 -3.75 5.75 -2.46
N VAL A 66 -2.50 6.14 -2.31
CA VAL A 66 -1.62 5.79 -1.20
C VAL A 66 -1.23 7.06 -0.45
N GLU A 67 -1.26 6.98 0.88
CA GLU A 67 -0.79 8.01 1.79
C GLU A 67 0.23 7.41 2.76
N VAL A 68 1.41 8.00 2.82
CA VAL A 68 2.47 7.71 3.78
C VAL A 68 2.51 8.86 4.78
N MET A 69 2.21 8.56 6.03
CA MET A 69 2.15 9.54 7.11
C MET A 69 3.51 9.72 7.79
N PRO A 70 3.77 10.90 8.41
CA PRO A 70 4.99 11.13 9.20
C PRO A 70 5.17 10.16 10.38
N THR A 71 4.09 9.53 10.84
CA THR A 71 4.06 8.57 11.96
C THR A 71 4.48 7.15 11.55
N ASN A 72 5.05 6.95 10.36
CA ASN A 72 5.44 5.64 9.82
C ASN A 72 4.23 4.69 9.63
N GLU A 73 3.10 5.29 9.28
CA GLU A 73 1.86 4.61 8.89
C GLU A 73 1.63 4.80 7.39
N VAL A 74 1.20 3.75 6.72
CA VAL A 74 0.86 3.77 5.29
C VAL A 74 -0.58 3.32 5.12
N ARG A 75 -1.35 4.10 4.37
CA ARG A 75 -2.76 3.82 4.08
C ARG A 75 -2.99 3.75 2.59
N PHE A 76 -3.67 2.69 2.17
CA PHE A 76 -4.16 2.53 0.82
C PHE A 76 -5.68 2.54 0.85
N ILE A 77 -6.28 3.34 -0.03
CA ILE A 77 -7.72 3.28 -0.30
C ILE A 77 -7.85 2.89 -1.77
N VAL A 78 -8.42 1.70 -2.02
CA VAL A 78 -8.43 1.07 -3.33
C VAL A 78 -9.84 0.66 -3.77
N GLU A 79 -10.08 0.75 -5.08
CA GLU A 79 -11.19 0.09 -5.74
C GLU A 79 -10.79 -1.35 -6.10
N GLU A 80 -11.49 -2.32 -5.51
CA GLU A 80 -11.40 -3.73 -5.89
C GLU A 80 -12.23 -4.00 -7.15
N ARG A 81 -11.78 -4.95 -7.98
CA ARG A 81 -12.56 -5.48 -9.10
C ARG A 81 -13.36 -6.70 -8.68
#